data_AF-F2JN12-F1
#
_entry.id   AF-F2JN12-F1
#
_cell.length_a   1.000
_cell.length_b   1.000
_cell.length_c   1.000
_cell.angle_alpha   90.00
_cell.angle_beta   90.00
_cell.angle_gamma   90.00
#
_symmetry.space_group_name_H-M   'P 1'
#
loop_
_entity.id
_entity.type
_entity.pdbx_description
1 polymer ?
#
loop_
_entity_poly.entity_id
_entity_poly.type
_entity_poly.pdbx_seq_one_letter_code
_entity_poly.pdbx_strand_id
1 'polypeptide(L)'
;MRSQRQKILNRIDKSPATSMQKDYARSLGITLPEVATKSDAKALIDLELDSDEPASEGLKAFAIEKGMKFSDYVGNKYLHNLLFDNLEALDKVIFFCFCIYKFHFNDSEEHILEHPKKEVFQEFGEQYVKDSFFVASMEEYVGEELIAFGKSEKVTKEGKKKTIYGGSIHTRAYKNAYDYLKAYI
;
A
#
# COMPACT_ATOMS: atom_id res chain seq x y z
N MET A 1 -21.36 -3.45 -10.57
CA MET A 1 -21.19 -2.85 -9.23
C MET A 1 -19.95 -3.47 -8.61
N ARG A 2 -18.85 -2.71 -8.46
CA ARG A 2 -17.76 -3.15 -7.59
C ARG A 2 -18.29 -3.12 -6.16
N SER A 3 -18.08 -4.20 -5.41
CA SER A 3 -18.41 -4.26 -3.98
C SER A 3 -17.82 -3.03 -3.30
N GLN A 4 -18.62 -2.26 -2.57
CA GLN A 4 -18.08 -1.18 -1.74
C GLN A 4 -17.24 -1.84 -0.66
N ARG A 5 -15.93 -1.91 -0.92
CA ARG A 5 -14.98 -2.41 0.05
C ARG A 5 -15.05 -1.51 1.28
N GLN A 6 -15.16 -2.12 2.45
CA GLN A 6 -15.12 -1.39 3.70
C GLN A 6 -13.71 -0.81 3.90
N LYS A 7 -13.62 0.49 4.14
CA LYS A 7 -12.36 1.17 4.45
C LYS A 7 -11.71 0.53 5.69
N ILE A 8 -10.40 0.35 5.63
CA ILE A 8 -9.62 -0.10 6.77
C ILE A 8 -9.58 1.03 7.81
N LEU A 9 -9.92 0.70 9.05
CA LEU A 9 -9.86 1.66 10.16
C LEU A 9 -8.42 1.78 10.67
N ASN A 10 -7.95 3.01 10.86
CA ASN A 10 -6.64 3.29 11.47
C ASN A 10 -6.61 2.98 12.99
N ARG A 11 -6.61 1.69 13.34
CA ARG A 11 -6.57 1.19 14.72
C ARG A 11 -6.00 -0.22 14.80
N ILE A 12 -5.45 -0.57 15.95
CA ILE A 12 -4.97 -1.91 16.29
C ILE A 12 -5.56 -2.37 17.62
N ASP A 13 -5.76 -3.67 17.75
CA ASP A 13 -6.13 -4.34 19.00
C ASP A 13 -4.87 -4.91 19.64
N LYS A 14 -4.39 -4.23 20.69
CA LYS A 14 -3.19 -4.61 21.46
C LYS A 14 -3.47 -5.68 22.52
N SER A 15 -4.70 -6.17 22.65
CA SER A 15 -4.98 -7.29 23.56
C SER A 15 -4.26 -8.57 23.09
N PRO A 16 -3.92 -9.50 23.99
CA PRO A 16 -3.23 -10.73 23.62
C PRO A 16 -4.00 -11.53 22.56
N ALA A 17 -3.25 -12.20 21.66
CA ALA A 17 -3.83 -13.09 20.66
C ALA A 17 -4.72 -14.16 21.30
N THR A 18 -5.90 -14.39 20.71
CA THR A 18 -6.85 -15.38 21.24
C THR A 18 -6.37 -16.82 21.00
N SER A 19 -6.93 -17.78 21.73
CA SER A 19 -6.68 -19.20 21.48
C SER A 19 -6.99 -19.59 20.04
N MET A 20 -8.13 -19.13 19.50
CA MET A 20 -8.52 -19.37 18.11
C MET A 20 -7.49 -18.83 17.11
N GLN A 21 -6.96 -17.63 17.32
CA GLN A 21 -5.91 -17.08 16.45
C GLN A 21 -4.62 -17.89 16.52
N LYS A 22 -4.22 -18.32 17.73
CA LYS A 22 -3.04 -19.16 17.94
C LYS A 22 -3.17 -20.52 17.27
N ASP A 23 -4.34 -21.16 17.41
CA ASP A 23 -4.62 -22.46 16.80
C ASP A 23 -4.69 -22.36 15.28
N TYR A 24 -5.31 -21.30 14.76
CA TYR A 24 -5.38 -21.08 13.32
C TYR A 24 -4.00 -20.78 12.71
N ALA A 25 -3.21 -19.90 13.33
CA ALA A 25 -1.84 -19.63 12.91
C ALA A 25 -1.01 -20.93 12.89
N ARG A 26 -1.12 -21.77 13.93
CA ARG A 26 -0.46 -23.08 13.98
C ARG A 26 -0.90 -24.00 12.83
N SER A 27 -2.18 -24.00 12.48
CA SER A 27 -2.71 -24.80 11.37
C SER A 27 -2.17 -24.36 10.00
N LEU A 28 -1.78 -23.08 9.88
CA LEU A 28 -1.10 -22.51 8.72
C LEU A 28 0.43 -22.68 8.78
N GLY A 29 0.98 -23.30 9.82
CA GLY A 29 2.43 -23.43 10.03
C GLY A 29 3.11 -22.15 10.51
N ILE A 30 2.35 -21.14 10.93
CA ILE A 30 2.87 -19.85 11.40
C ILE A 30 3.18 -19.95 12.89
N THR A 31 4.41 -19.57 13.25
CA THR A 31 4.81 -19.42 14.67
C THR A 31 4.56 -17.99 15.10
N LEU A 32 3.60 -17.80 16.02
CA LEU A 32 3.34 -16.49 16.60
C LEU A 32 4.38 -16.17 17.70
N PRO A 33 4.79 -14.89 17.83
CA PRO A 33 5.53 -14.42 18.99
C PRO A 33 4.79 -14.70 20.30
N GLU A 34 5.52 -14.96 21.39
CA GLU A 34 4.93 -15.29 22.69
C GLU A 34 4.01 -14.17 23.22
N VAL A 35 4.42 -12.91 23.00
CA VAL A 35 3.68 -11.70 23.39
C VAL A 35 2.81 -11.14 22.27
N ALA A 36 2.50 -11.91 21.23
CA ALA A 36 1.72 -11.45 20.09
C ALA A 36 0.34 -10.93 20.50
N THR A 37 0.01 -9.73 20.02
CA THR A 37 -1.32 -9.14 20.15
C THR A 37 -2.29 -9.74 19.12
N LYS A 38 -3.59 -9.47 19.27
CA LYS A 38 -4.59 -9.88 18.25
C LYS A 38 -4.28 -9.29 16.88
N SER A 39 -3.81 -8.03 16.84
CA SER A 39 -3.40 -7.39 15.59
C SER A 39 -2.15 -8.04 14.98
N ASP A 40 -1.18 -8.46 15.80
CA ASP A 40 0.01 -9.17 15.29
C ASP A 40 -0.35 -10.54 14.72
N ALA A 41 -1.15 -11.30 15.46
CA ALA A 41 -1.61 -12.60 14.99
C ALA A 41 -2.42 -12.47 13.69
N LYS A 42 -3.30 -11.46 13.62
CA LYS A 42 -4.05 -11.18 12.40
C LYS A 42 -3.12 -10.80 11.24
N ALA A 43 -2.17 -9.90 11.44
CA ALA A 43 -1.25 -9.46 10.39
C ALA A 43 -0.44 -10.64 9.82
N LEU A 44 0.10 -11.50 10.68
CA LEU A 44 0.83 -12.70 10.25
C LEU A 44 -0.05 -13.70 9.48
N ILE A 45 -1.29 -13.92 9.95
CA ILE A 45 -2.25 -14.81 9.28
C ILE A 45 -2.63 -14.23 7.90
N ASP A 46 -2.99 -12.95 7.84
CA ASP A 46 -3.38 -12.27 6.60
C ASP A 46 -2.21 -12.30 5.59
N LEU A 47 -0.98 -12.04 6.06
CA LEU A 47 0.23 -12.10 5.24
C LEU A 47 0.36 -13.44 4.50
N GLU A 48 0.11 -14.55 5.19
CA GLU A 48 0.14 -15.89 4.61
C GLU A 48 -1.04 -16.14 3.67
N LEU A 49 -2.27 -15.87 4.12
CA LEU A 49 -3.49 -16.15 3.35
C LEU A 49 -3.56 -15.36 2.04
N ASP A 50 -3.13 -14.09 2.07
CA ASP A 50 -3.18 -13.20 0.91
C ASP A 50 -1.95 -13.36 0.01
N SER A 51 -1.03 -14.28 0.36
CA SER A 51 0.29 -14.40 -0.28
C SER A 51 0.95 -13.01 -0.42
N ASP A 52 0.85 -12.21 0.64
CA ASP A 52 1.40 -10.87 0.69
C ASP A 52 2.87 -10.96 1.14
N GLU A 53 3.59 -9.86 0.97
CA GLU A 53 4.98 -9.73 1.39
C GLU A 53 5.06 -8.72 2.53
N PRO A 54 6.02 -8.87 3.47
CA PRO A 54 6.21 -7.88 4.51
C PRO A 54 6.36 -6.48 3.90
N ALA A 55 5.68 -5.49 4.48
CA ALA A 55 5.87 -4.12 4.06
C ALA A 55 7.32 -3.70 4.28
N SER A 56 7.84 -2.86 3.39
CA SER A 56 9.20 -2.38 3.49
C SER A 56 9.37 -1.35 4.62
N GLU A 57 10.59 -1.19 5.11
CA GLU A 57 10.85 -0.28 6.25
C GLU A 57 10.61 1.18 5.87
N GLY A 58 10.92 1.59 4.64
CA GLY A 58 10.62 2.96 4.17
C GLY A 58 9.12 3.25 4.13
N LEU A 59 8.30 2.29 3.68
CA LEU A 59 6.85 2.44 3.68
C LEU A 59 6.27 2.48 5.11
N LYS A 60 6.81 1.65 6.02
CA LYS A 60 6.41 1.66 7.43
C LYS A 60 6.78 2.98 8.10
N ALA A 61 7.97 3.50 7.86
CA ALA A 61 8.41 4.79 8.39
C ALA A 61 7.48 5.93 7.91
N PHE A 62 7.19 5.98 6.61
CA PHE A 62 6.21 6.95 6.08
C PHE A 62 4.84 6.81 6.75
N ALA A 63 4.35 5.58 6.92
CA ALA A 63 3.07 5.33 7.57
C ALA A 63 3.06 5.77 9.05
N ILE A 64 4.16 5.58 9.78
CA ILE A 64 4.32 6.06 11.16
C ILE A 64 4.27 7.59 11.21
N GLU A 65 4.98 8.28 10.31
CA GLU A 65 4.97 9.75 10.23
C GLU A 65 3.57 10.30 9.93
N LYS A 66 2.77 9.57 9.14
CA LYS A 66 1.36 9.89 8.86
C LYS A 66 0.39 9.42 9.95
N GLY A 67 0.89 8.91 11.08
CA GLY A 67 0.08 8.52 12.24
C GLY A 67 -0.72 7.22 12.04
N MET A 68 -0.30 6.36 11.12
CA MET A 68 -0.93 5.07 10.89
C MET A 68 -0.57 4.09 12.02
N LYS A 69 -1.55 3.28 12.41
CA LYS A 69 -1.44 2.25 13.45
C LYS A 69 -1.56 0.90 12.78
N PHE A 70 -0.47 0.14 12.80
CA PHE A 70 -0.38 -1.19 12.23
C PHE A 70 0.51 -2.08 13.11
N SER A 71 0.55 -3.37 12.81
CA SER A 71 1.44 -4.34 13.45
C SER A 71 2.81 -4.33 12.76
N ASP A 72 3.90 -4.58 13.48
CA ASP A 72 5.24 -4.70 12.87
C ASP A 72 5.33 -5.79 11.79
N TYR A 73 4.41 -6.77 11.83
CA TYR A 73 4.26 -7.86 10.86
C TYR A 73 3.36 -7.51 9.66
N VAL A 74 3.02 -6.23 9.46
CA VAL A 74 2.09 -5.80 8.41
C VAL A 74 2.58 -6.17 7.00
N GLY A 75 1.64 -6.66 6.19
CA GLY A 75 1.87 -6.93 4.77
C GLY A 75 1.82 -5.66 3.91
N ASN A 76 2.51 -5.70 2.77
CA ASN A 76 2.66 -4.59 1.85
C ASN A 76 1.32 -4.15 1.25
N LYS A 77 0.47 -5.10 0.81
CA LYS A 77 -0.88 -4.80 0.31
C LYS A 77 -1.73 -4.16 1.39
N TYR A 78 -1.71 -4.72 2.60
CA TYR A 78 -2.46 -4.17 3.72
C TYR A 78 -2.02 -2.74 4.06
N LEU A 79 -0.71 -2.47 4.10
CA LEU A 79 -0.22 -1.15 4.46
C LEU A 79 -0.57 -0.09 3.40
N HIS A 80 -0.47 -0.43 2.10
CA HIS A 80 -0.94 0.45 1.03
C HIS A 80 -2.44 0.74 1.14
N ASN A 81 -3.23 -0.29 1.44
CA ASN A 81 -4.67 -0.17 1.69
C ASN A 81 -4.97 0.76 2.87
N LEU A 82 -4.29 0.58 4.00
CA LEU A 82 -4.45 1.41 5.19
C LEU A 82 -4.11 2.87 4.91
N LEU A 83 -2.98 3.12 4.24
CA LEU A 83 -2.56 4.46 3.82
C LEU A 83 -3.62 5.10 2.91
N PHE A 84 -3.97 4.44 1.81
CA PHE A 84 -4.88 5.02 0.82
C PHE A 84 -6.29 5.28 1.37
N ASP A 85 -6.74 4.47 2.35
CA ASP A 85 -8.04 4.66 3.01
C ASP A 85 -8.05 5.85 3.98
N ASN A 86 -6.91 6.20 4.60
CA ASN A 86 -6.84 7.09 5.77
C ASN A 86 -5.93 8.33 5.60
N LEU A 87 -5.14 8.43 4.53
CA LEU A 87 -4.37 9.65 4.25
C LEU A 87 -5.30 10.82 3.97
N GLU A 88 -4.90 11.99 4.47
CA GLU A 88 -5.51 13.27 4.11
C GLU A 88 -5.42 13.51 2.60
N ALA A 89 -6.33 14.34 2.07
CA ALA A 89 -6.52 14.47 0.63
C ALA A 89 -5.22 14.79 -0.14
N LEU A 90 -4.41 15.73 0.35
CA LEU A 90 -3.14 16.09 -0.28
C LEU A 90 -2.14 14.93 -0.24
N ASP A 91 -1.91 14.35 0.94
CA ASP A 91 -0.98 13.24 1.11
C ASP A 91 -1.37 12.01 0.30
N LYS A 92 -2.67 11.77 0.12
CA LYS A 92 -3.17 10.67 -0.70
C LYS A 92 -2.80 10.85 -2.18
N VAL A 93 -2.94 12.07 -2.71
CA VAL A 93 -2.54 12.38 -4.10
C VAL A 93 -1.03 12.25 -4.28
N ILE A 94 -0.25 12.73 -3.31
CA ILE A 94 1.22 12.58 -3.29
C ILE A 94 1.60 11.10 -3.28
N PHE A 95 1.00 10.32 -2.39
CA PHE A 95 1.21 8.88 -2.27
C PHE A 95 0.88 8.15 -3.58
N PHE A 96 -0.24 8.48 -4.22
CA PHE A 96 -0.62 7.92 -5.51
C PHE A 96 0.42 8.20 -6.61
N CYS A 97 0.91 9.45 -6.68
CA CYS A 97 1.96 9.84 -7.62
C CYS A 97 3.27 9.06 -7.37
N PHE A 98 3.68 8.96 -6.10
CA PHE A 98 4.86 8.19 -5.70
C PHE A 98 4.75 6.70 -6.09
N CYS A 99 3.59 6.07 -5.90
CA CYS A 99 3.39 4.68 -6.30
C CYS A 99 3.59 4.49 -7.83
N ILE A 100 3.08 5.42 -8.65
CA ILE A 100 3.28 5.39 -10.11
C ILE A 100 4.76 5.61 -10.44
N TYR A 101 5.43 6.51 -9.74
CA TYR A 101 6.86 6.72 -9.90
C TYR A 101 7.67 5.44 -9.62
N LYS A 102 7.45 4.81 -8.46
CA LYS A 102 8.12 3.56 -8.07
C LYS A 102 7.91 2.46 -9.11
N PHE A 103 6.70 2.37 -9.66
CA PHE A 103 6.38 1.36 -10.67
C PHE A 103 7.15 1.54 -11.99
N HIS A 104 7.34 2.78 -12.47
CA HIS A 104 7.98 3.02 -13.77
C HIS A 104 9.49 3.20 -13.72
N PHE A 105 10.00 3.81 -12.66
CA PHE A 105 11.38 4.29 -12.63
C PHE A 105 12.31 3.37 -11.80
N ASN A 106 11.76 2.32 -11.17
CA ASN A 106 12.49 1.27 -10.45
C ASN A 106 13.54 1.83 -9.47
N ASP A 107 13.19 2.94 -8.80
CA ASP A 107 14.01 3.56 -7.76
C ASP A 107 14.02 2.67 -6.50
N SER A 108 15.18 2.58 -5.84
CA SER A 108 15.35 1.84 -4.58
C SER A 108 14.86 2.63 -3.37
N GLU A 109 14.70 3.95 -3.45
CA GLU A 109 14.24 4.77 -2.32
C GLU A 109 12.76 4.50 -2.03
N GLU A 110 12.43 4.32 -0.75
CA GLU A 110 11.11 3.86 -0.32
C GLU A 110 10.40 4.88 0.56
N HIS A 111 11.13 5.87 1.11
CA HIS A 111 10.55 6.89 1.97
C HIS A 111 10.21 8.17 1.19
N ILE A 112 8.91 8.45 1.02
CA ILE A 112 8.42 9.56 0.18
C ILE A 112 8.98 10.92 0.63
N LEU A 113 9.02 11.18 1.93
CA LEU A 113 9.42 12.49 2.48
C LEU A 113 10.95 12.68 2.52
N GLU A 114 11.72 11.61 2.33
CA GLU A 114 13.17 11.65 2.24
C GLU A 114 13.65 11.50 0.79
N HIS A 115 12.74 11.20 -0.13
CA HIS A 115 13.05 10.97 -1.54
C HIS A 115 13.72 12.19 -2.18
N PRO A 116 14.76 12.01 -3.03
CA PRO A 116 15.40 13.09 -3.78
C PRO A 116 14.49 13.87 -4.76
N LYS A 117 13.25 13.41 -4.93
CA LYS A 117 12.23 13.97 -5.83
C LYS A 117 10.95 14.35 -5.07
N LYS A 118 11.01 14.42 -3.74
CA LYS A 118 9.85 14.73 -2.90
C LYS A 118 9.16 16.04 -3.28
N GLU A 119 9.91 17.04 -3.73
CA GLU A 119 9.37 18.32 -4.21
C GLU A 119 8.50 18.11 -5.47
N VAL A 120 8.90 17.23 -6.39
CA VAL A 120 8.10 16.88 -7.59
C VAL A 120 6.77 16.22 -7.18
N PHE A 121 6.80 15.32 -6.18
CA PHE A 121 5.57 14.69 -5.71
C PHE A 121 4.66 15.68 -4.98
N GLN A 122 5.24 16.59 -4.19
CA GLN A 122 4.53 17.65 -3.49
C GLN A 122 3.84 18.60 -4.47
N GLU A 123 4.56 19.09 -5.48
CA GLU A 123 4.01 19.97 -6.52
C GLU A 123 2.85 19.31 -7.28
N PHE A 124 2.99 18.03 -7.62
CA PHE A 124 1.89 17.25 -8.19
C PHE A 124 0.66 17.20 -7.26
N GLY A 125 0.88 16.94 -5.98
CA GLY A 125 -0.15 16.91 -4.96
C GLY A 125 -0.94 18.22 -4.92
N GLU A 126 -0.23 19.34 -4.82
CA GLU A 126 -0.85 20.68 -4.74
C GLU A 126 -1.63 21.04 -6.00
N GLN A 127 -1.14 20.63 -7.17
CA GLN A 127 -1.80 20.86 -8.45
C GLN A 127 -3.13 20.08 -8.57
N TYR A 128 -3.17 18.82 -8.13
CA TYR A 128 -4.29 17.92 -8.43
C TYR A 128 -5.26 17.68 -7.25
N VAL A 129 -4.90 18.02 -6.01
CA VAL A 129 -5.77 17.80 -4.84
C VAL A 129 -7.12 18.51 -4.94
N LYS A 130 -7.21 19.61 -5.69
CA LYS A 130 -8.46 20.36 -5.94
C LYS A 130 -9.13 20.02 -7.29
N ASP A 131 -8.51 19.21 -8.15
CA ASP A 131 -9.12 18.75 -9.40
C ASP A 131 -10.10 17.61 -9.08
N SER A 132 -11.40 17.92 -9.01
CA SER A 132 -12.44 16.96 -8.66
C SER A 132 -12.53 15.78 -9.62
N PHE A 133 -12.21 15.96 -10.90
CA PHE A 133 -12.22 14.86 -11.87
C PHE A 133 -11.02 13.94 -11.70
N PHE A 134 -9.86 14.51 -11.37
CA PHE A 134 -8.68 13.72 -11.01
C PHE A 134 -8.97 12.91 -9.74
N VAL A 135 -9.43 13.58 -8.67
CA VAL A 135 -9.69 12.94 -7.37
C VAL A 135 -10.74 11.83 -7.52
N ALA A 136 -11.84 12.09 -8.23
CA ALA A 136 -12.84 11.05 -8.50
C ALA A 136 -12.26 9.86 -9.26
N SER A 137 -11.40 10.10 -10.26
CA SER A 137 -10.74 9.02 -10.99
C SER A 137 -9.70 8.26 -10.14
N MET A 138 -9.10 8.91 -9.14
CA MET A 138 -8.12 8.32 -8.24
C MET A 138 -8.79 7.46 -7.15
N GLU A 139 -9.97 7.86 -6.68
CA GLU A 139 -10.74 7.10 -5.67
C GLU A 139 -11.38 5.81 -6.24
N GLU A 140 -11.26 5.55 -7.55
CA GLU A 140 -11.62 4.26 -8.17
C GLU A 140 -10.62 3.13 -7.89
N TYR A 141 -9.45 3.47 -7.33
CA TYR A 141 -8.41 2.53 -6.95
C TYR A 141 -8.60 2.06 -5.50
N VAL A 142 -8.05 0.89 -5.21
CA VAL A 142 -7.74 0.50 -3.82
C VAL A 142 -6.23 0.51 -3.59
N GLY A 143 -5.79 0.71 -2.35
CA GLY A 143 -4.36 0.89 -2.06
C GLY A 143 -3.46 -0.25 -2.56
N GLU A 144 -3.87 -1.51 -2.42
CA GLU A 144 -3.09 -2.66 -2.90
C GLU A 144 -2.91 -2.69 -4.43
N GLU A 145 -3.84 -2.08 -5.18
CA GLU A 145 -3.71 -1.91 -6.62
C GLU A 145 -2.61 -0.92 -6.98
N LEU A 146 -2.09 -0.12 -6.04
CA LEU A 146 -1.03 0.85 -6.29
C LEU A 146 0.37 0.24 -6.23
N ILE A 147 0.49 -1.04 -5.83
CA ILE A 147 1.79 -1.75 -5.79
C ILE A 147 2.32 -2.04 -7.21
N ALA A 148 1.42 -2.23 -8.17
CA ALA A 148 1.77 -2.46 -9.57
C ALA A 148 0.67 -1.89 -10.45
N PHE A 149 0.95 -1.59 -11.72
CA PHE A 149 -0.07 -1.09 -12.64
C PHE A 149 -0.17 -1.95 -13.89
N GLY A 150 -1.38 -2.06 -14.43
CA GLY A 150 -1.68 -2.85 -15.63
C GLY A 150 -1.31 -4.32 -15.46
N LYS A 151 -0.86 -4.94 -16.56
CA LYS A 151 -0.35 -6.31 -16.58
C LYS A 151 1.16 -6.27 -16.35
N SER A 152 1.62 -6.90 -15.27
CA SER A 152 3.04 -6.98 -14.91
C SER A 152 3.48 -8.42 -14.63
N GLU A 153 4.78 -8.70 -14.71
CA GLU A 153 5.36 -9.99 -14.33
C GLU A 153 6.07 -9.85 -12.98
N LYS A 154 5.79 -10.77 -12.05
CA LYS A 154 6.52 -10.91 -10.79
C LYS A 154 7.18 -12.29 -10.74
N VAL A 155 8.42 -12.34 -10.29
CA VAL A 155 9.12 -13.61 -10.01
C VAL A 155 8.72 -14.06 -8.60
N THR A 156 8.17 -15.26 -8.48
CA THR A 156 7.81 -15.84 -7.19
C THR A 156 9.05 -16.28 -6.41
N LYS A 157 8.89 -16.58 -5.11
CA LYS A 157 9.95 -17.16 -4.27
C LYS A 157 10.54 -18.46 -4.85
N GLU A 158 9.78 -19.18 -5.68
CA GLU A 158 10.21 -20.40 -6.39
C GLU A 158 10.93 -20.11 -7.73
N GLY A 159 11.18 -18.85 -8.06
CA GLY A 159 11.79 -18.44 -9.33
C GLY A 159 10.86 -18.48 -10.54
N LYS A 160 9.55 -18.76 -10.35
CA LYS A 160 8.58 -18.82 -11.45
C LYS A 160 8.05 -17.42 -11.76
N LYS A 161 7.90 -17.10 -13.04
CA LYS A 161 7.21 -15.88 -13.46
C LYS A 161 5.70 -16.06 -13.30
N LYS A 162 5.06 -15.12 -12.60
CA LYS A 162 3.61 -15.03 -12.44
C LYS A 162 3.13 -13.69 -13.00
N THR A 163 2.11 -13.71 -13.84
CA THR A 163 1.42 -12.49 -14.24
C THR A 163 0.59 -11.98 -13.07
N ILE A 164 0.76 -10.70 -12.76
CA ILE A 164 -0.06 -9.96 -11.81
C ILE A 164 -0.81 -8.83 -12.52
N TYR A 165 -1.97 -8.50 -11.98
CA TYR A 165 -2.79 -7.38 -12.44
C TYR A 165 -2.91 -6.41 -11.28
N GLY A 166 -2.50 -5.16 -11.51
CA GLY A 166 -2.62 -4.10 -10.52
C GLY A 166 -3.57 -3.00 -10.98
N GLY A 167 -3.32 -1.77 -10.50
CA GLY A 167 -4.14 -0.62 -10.79
C GLY A 167 -4.29 -0.35 -12.29
N SER A 168 -5.47 0.12 -12.69
CA SER A 168 -5.74 0.41 -14.11
C SER A 168 -4.79 1.48 -14.65
N ILE A 169 -4.29 1.30 -15.87
CA ILE A 169 -3.46 2.29 -16.58
C ILE A 169 -4.29 3.22 -17.48
N HIS A 170 -5.61 2.99 -17.56
CA HIS A 170 -6.49 3.67 -18.50
C HIS A 170 -7.24 4.85 -17.88
N THR A 171 -7.18 5.02 -16.56
CA THR A 171 -7.87 6.09 -15.84
C THR A 171 -7.24 7.45 -16.14
N ARG A 172 -8.00 8.51 -15.88
CA ARG A 172 -7.49 9.88 -15.98
C ARG A 172 -6.41 10.14 -14.93
N ALA A 173 -6.63 9.68 -13.69
CA ALA A 173 -5.68 9.89 -12.60
C ALA A 173 -4.29 9.31 -12.93
N TYR A 174 -4.25 8.07 -13.43
CA TYR A 174 -2.98 7.44 -13.82
C TYR A 174 -2.28 8.18 -14.96
N LYS A 175 -3.02 8.54 -16.03
CA LYS A 175 -2.44 9.24 -17.18
C LYS A 175 -1.86 10.60 -16.77
N ASN A 176 -2.61 11.38 -16.00
CA ASN A 176 -2.17 12.67 -15.50
C ASN A 176 -0.89 12.56 -14.67
N ALA A 177 -0.84 11.60 -13.74
CA ALA A 177 0.34 11.37 -12.91
C ALA A 177 1.55 10.91 -13.74
N TYR A 178 1.35 9.94 -14.64
CA TYR A 178 2.44 9.41 -15.46
C TYR A 178 3.00 10.45 -16.43
N ASP A 179 2.14 11.24 -17.08
CA ASP A 179 2.57 12.29 -18.01
C ASP A 179 3.26 13.45 -17.27
N TYR A 180 2.80 13.78 -16.06
CA TYR A 180 3.51 14.71 -15.18
C TYR A 180 4.90 14.18 -14.84
N LEU A 181 5.02 12.94 -14.35
CA LEU A 181 6.32 12.38 -13.96
C LEU A 181 7.33 12.36 -15.13
N LYS A 182 6.91 12.01 -16.36
CA LYS A 182 7.80 12.06 -17.55
C LYS A 182 8.34 13.45 -17.87
N ALA A 183 7.62 14.51 -17.51
CA ALA A 183 8.03 15.87 -17.81
C ALA A 183 9.06 16.41 -16.79
N TYR A 184 9.18 15.79 -15.61
CA TYR A 184 9.97 16.29 -14.48
C TYR A 184 11.10 15.33 -14.03
N ILE A 185 11.21 14.14 -14.63
CA ILE A 185 12.21 13.11 -14.31
C ILE A 185 13.03 12.74 -15.53
#